data_AF-A0A4D8PC36-F1
#
_entry.id   AF-A0A4D8PC36-F1
#
_cell.length_a   1.000
_cell.length_b   1.000
_cell.length_c   1.000
_cell.angle_alpha   90.00
_cell.angle_beta   90.00
_cell.angle_gamma   90.00
#
_symmetry.space_group_name_H-M   'P 1'
#
loop_
_entity.id
_entity.type
_entity.pdbx_description
1 polymer ?
#
loop_
_entity_poly.entity_id
_entity_poly.type
_entity_poly.pdbx_seq_one_letter_code
_entity_poly.pdbx_strand_id
1 'polypeptide(L)'
;MHTSQTLTDQRRRPAPVLAALTLALSVIAGTAATLAATPATTPATAEAAPYRDTLTGWADRLDAAATVLEAEPERPITRIGSGPLLKRGSSGERVERLTQRLAELGFLDRLRRGDLYDEEVDTAVRAFQFSQRMKVDGLVGGGTRVALDRSPQEAAAQMRRSALSMRAFRDTAPDTVILVNLPSQTTTLVRDGEEALTMRSIVGRPSRETPLLQDQITHVIVNPTWTVPPTVLKEDKLPLLRAKGTPGIANAVVYLDGAPVEPGVVDWRNVSPRRVRIVQQPGDHNALGRYRFNMTNPYNIYLHGTNEPRLFDREIRTVSSGCVRLEDARGMAEALLATEHVSTARLDRMLDRQEPQWIKLSQPVPVRFVYWTATVDDRDAVRLHPDIYDLNEDTVPAAAPDPTGPTSADPMPPAQRA
;
A
#
# COMPACT_ATOMS: atom_id res chain seq x y z
N MET A 1 69.74 -27.48 7.63
CA MET A 1 69.16 -27.73 6.28
C MET A 1 67.97 -28.65 6.44
N HIS A 2 66.91 -28.29 5.73
CA HIS A 2 65.50 -28.61 5.91
C HIS A 2 65.06 -30.06 5.60
N THR A 3 64.29 -30.62 6.54
CA THR A 3 62.96 -31.26 6.41
C THR A 3 62.63 -32.16 5.20
N SER A 4 62.03 -33.33 5.49
CA SER A 4 60.63 -33.64 5.09
C SER A 4 60.18 -34.99 5.66
N GLN A 5 59.15 -34.96 6.51
CA GLN A 5 58.26 -36.11 6.76
C GLN A 5 56.84 -35.66 6.39
N THR A 6 56.25 -36.39 5.45
CA THR A 6 54.87 -36.28 4.98
C THR A 6 53.94 -37.03 5.92
N LEU A 7 52.94 -36.36 6.47
CA LEU A 7 51.78 -36.97 7.11
C LEU A 7 50.51 -36.34 6.54
N THR A 8 49.84 -37.12 5.70
CA THR A 8 48.47 -36.95 5.21
C THR A 8 47.47 -37.07 6.36
N ASP A 9 46.76 -35.98 6.68
CA ASP A 9 45.56 -36.00 7.54
C ASP A 9 44.33 -35.70 6.67
N GLN A 10 43.57 -36.75 6.32
CA GLN A 10 42.24 -36.64 5.75
C GLN A 10 41.23 -36.35 6.87
N ARG A 11 40.84 -35.08 7.03
CA ARG A 11 39.66 -34.72 7.83
C ARG A 11 38.42 -34.59 6.96
N ARG A 12 37.45 -35.43 7.30
CA ARG A 12 36.06 -35.43 6.82
C ARG A 12 35.45 -34.03 6.93
N ARG A 13 34.87 -33.54 5.83
CA ARG A 13 34.03 -32.33 5.80
C ARG A 13 32.61 -32.68 6.28
N PRO A 14 31.97 -31.90 7.16
CA PRO A 14 30.52 -31.97 7.33
C PRO A 14 29.83 -31.33 6.11
N ALA A 15 28.74 -31.94 5.65
CA ALA A 15 27.91 -31.43 4.56
C ALA A 15 27.16 -30.16 4.98
N PRO A 16 26.92 -29.19 4.09
CA PRO A 16 26.08 -28.03 4.40
C PRO A 16 24.61 -28.45 4.47
N VAL A 17 23.95 -28.01 5.53
CA VAL A 17 22.51 -28.15 5.77
C VAL A 17 21.78 -27.22 4.80
N LEU A 18 20.91 -27.81 3.98
CA LEU A 18 19.97 -27.14 3.08
C LEU A 18 18.85 -26.48 3.91
N ALA A 19 18.60 -25.19 3.72
CA ALA A 19 17.33 -24.54 4.08
C ALA A 19 17.13 -23.24 3.29
N ALA A 20 16.86 -23.37 1.99
CA ALA A 20 16.11 -22.35 1.28
C ALA A 20 14.63 -22.53 1.66
N LEU A 21 14.11 -21.67 2.54
CA LEU A 21 12.69 -21.67 2.90
C LEU A 21 11.88 -21.11 1.71
N THR A 22 11.64 -21.96 0.73
CA THR A 22 10.57 -21.79 -0.24
C THR A 22 9.33 -22.39 0.39
N LEU A 23 8.39 -21.56 0.84
CA LEU A 23 7.06 -22.06 1.19
C LEU A 23 6.33 -22.38 -0.13
N ALA A 24 6.58 -23.59 -0.64
CA ALA A 24 5.79 -24.23 -1.68
C ALA A 24 5.30 -25.56 -1.09
N LEU A 25 4.06 -25.59 -0.58
CA LEU A 25 3.41 -26.86 -0.29
C LEU A 25 3.08 -27.55 -1.61
N SER A 26 3.85 -28.57 -1.95
CA SER A 26 3.53 -29.55 -2.99
C SER A 26 3.41 -30.92 -2.31
N VAL A 27 2.27 -31.59 -2.45
CA VAL A 27 2.10 -32.99 -2.05
C VAL A 27 2.28 -33.90 -3.26
N ILE A 28 3.02 -34.99 -3.06
CA ILE A 28 3.57 -35.93 -4.04
C ILE A 28 2.53 -36.97 -4.49
N ALA A 29 2.72 -37.43 -5.73
CA ALA A 29 1.93 -38.37 -6.52
C ALA A 29 2.00 -39.86 -6.10
N GLY A 30 1.02 -40.65 -6.59
CA GLY A 30 1.31 -41.93 -7.24
C GLY A 30 0.43 -43.13 -6.86
N THR A 31 -0.50 -43.52 -7.74
CA THR A 31 -0.61 -44.90 -8.27
C THR A 31 -1.62 -44.93 -9.43
N ALA A 32 -1.17 -45.48 -10.56
CA ALA A 32 -1.99 -45.70 -11.74
C ALA A 32 -2.89 -46.92 -11.54
N ALA A 33 -4.19 -46.75 -11.74
CA ALA A 33 -5.12 -47.82 -12.03
C ALA A 33 -6.14 -47.31 -13.06
N THR A 34 -6.06 -47.84 -14.27
CA THR A 34 -7.07 -47.73 -15.33
C THR A 34 -8.35 -48.41 -14.87
N LEU A 35 -9.50 -47.72 -14.94
CA LEU A 35 -10.83 -48.33 -15.14
C LEU A 35 -11.90 -47.26 -15.47
N ALA A 36 -12.54 -47.48 -16.62
CA ALA A 36 -13.89 -47.09 -17.06
C ALA A 36 -14.35 -45.62 -16.91
N ALA A 37 -14.59 -44.99 -18.08
CA ALA A 37 -15.30 -43.73 -18.22
C ALA A 37 -16.76 -43.83 -17.72
N THR A 38 -17.11 -42.96 -16.77
CA THR A 38 -18.48 -42.56 -16.44
C THR A 38 -18.76 -41.17 -17.03
N PRO A 39 -20.02 -40.86 -17.40
CA PRO A 39 -20.32 -39.65 -18.17
C PRO A 39 -20.14 -38.40 -17.32
N ALA A 40 -19.69 -37.33 -17.97
CA ALA A 40 -19.46 -36.03 -17.39
C ALA A 40 -20.74 -35.48 -16.74
N THR A 41 -20.71 -35.38 -15.41
CA THR A 41 -21.56 -34.44 -14.68
C THR A 41 -20.97 -33.05 -14.89
N THR A 42 -21.73 -32.17 -15.54
CA THR A 42 -21.48 -30.73 -15.65
C THR A 42 -20.99 -30.19 -14.30
N PRO A 43 -19.87 -29.44 -14.22
CA PRO A 43 -19.51 -28.82 -12.97
C PRO A 43 -20.61 -27.82 -12.63
N ALA A 44 -21.29 -28.05 -11.50
CA ALA A 44 -22.04 -27.01 -10.84
C ALA A 44 -21.09 -25.81 -10.69
N THR A 45 -21.55 -24.64 -11.13
CA THR A 45 -20.92 -23.36 -10.84
C THR A 45 -20.50 -23.35 -9.39
N ALA A 46 -19.19 -23.37 -9.13
CA ALA A 46 -18.66 -23.19 -7.79
C ALA A 46 -19.13 -21.79 -7.35
N GLU A 47 -20.11 -21.78 -6.47
CA GLU A 47 -20.59 -20.58 -5.79
C GLU A 47 -19.37 -19.93 -5.14
N ALA A 48 -19.03 -18.71 -5.55
CA ALA A 48 -17.85 -18.04 -5.02
C ALA A 48 -18.04 -17.86 -3.51
N ALA A 49 -17.02 -18.21 -2.73
CA ALA A 49 -17.08 -18.07 -1.29
C ALA A 49 -17.22 -16.58 -0.93
N PRO A 50 -18.15 -16.21 -0.03
CA PRO A 50 -18.26 -14.84 0.46
C PRO A 50 -16.91 -14.31 0.95
N TYR A 51 -16.62 -13.03 0.77
CA TYR A 51 -15.35 -12.40 1.13
C TYR A 51 -15.02 -12.59 2.63
N ARG A 52 -16.03 -12.79 3.47
CA ARG A 52 -15.89 -13.17 4.87
C ARG A 52 -15.17 -14.51 5.07
N ASP A 53 -15.40 -15.47 4.18
CA ASP A 53 -14.71 -16.76 4.18
C ASP A 53 -13.27 -16.58 3.72
N THR A 54 -13.03 -15.73 2.71
CA THR A 54 -11.68 -15.32 2.29
C THR A 54 -10.90 -14.70 3.45
N LEU A 55 -11.51 -13.78 4.21
CA LEU A 55 -10.90 -13.19 5.41
C LEU A 55 -10.59 -14.24 6.48
N THR A 56 -11.47 -15.23 6.66
CA THR A 56 -11.24 -16.35 7.59
C THR A 56 -10.05 -17.19 7.15
N GLY A 57 -10.02 -17.61 5.88
CA GLY A 57 -8.92 -18.40 5.33
C GLY A 57 -7.58 -17.65 5.37
N TRP A 58 -7.59 -16.34 5.11
CA TRP A 58 -6.40 -15.51 5.25
C TRP A 58 -5.91 -15.44 6.70
N ALA A 59 -6.81 -15.20 7.65
CA ALA A 59 -6.46 -15.15 9.07
C ALA A 59 -5.90 -16.50 9.57
N ASP A 60 -6.55 -17.62 9.23
CA ASP A 60 -6.09 -18.96 9.59
C ASP A 60 -4.71 -19.27 9.00
N ARG A 61 -4.46 -18.86 7.76
CA ARG A 61 -3.16 -19.04 7.10
C ARG A 61 -2.06 -18.20 7.76
N LEU A 62 -2.36 -16.96 8.13
CA LEU A 62 -1.43 -16.11 8.88
C LEU A 62 -1.11 -16.73 10.25
N ASP A 63 -2.11 -17.27 10.95
CA ASP A 63 -1.92 -17.95 12.23
C ASP A 63 -1.07 -19.22 12.10
N ALA A 64 -1.31 -20.02 11.06
CA ALA A 64 -0.51 -21.21 10.77
C ALA A 64 0.96 -20.85 10.47
N ALA A 65 1.19 -19.83 9.64
CA ALA A 65 2.54 -19.36 9.32
C ALA A 65 3.25 -18.78 10.55
N ALA A 66 2.54 -18.01 11.38
CA ALA A 66 3.07 -17.48 12.64
C ALA A 66 3.51 -18.60 13.59
N THR A 67 2.72 -19.67 13.70
CA THR A 67 3.03 -20.84 14.55
C THR A 67 4.35 -21.49 14.16
N VAL A 68 4.63 -21.60 12.85
CA VAL A 68 5.90 -22.15 12.35
C VAL A 68 7.08 -21.28 12.74
N LEU A 69 6.95 -19.95 12.61
CA LEU A 69 8.01 -18.99 12.95
C LEU A 69 8.24 -18.89 14.47
N GLU A 70 7.19 -19.01 15.29
CA GLU A 70 7.27 -19.04 16.76
C GLU A 70 8.01 -20.28 17.29
N ALA A 71 7.95 -21.40 16.56
CA ALA A 71 8.68 -22.62 16.92
C ALA A 71 10.19 -22.52 16.63
N GLU A 72 10.64 -21.52 15.86
CA GLU A 72 12.07 -21.30 15.65
C GLU A 72 12.74 -20.76 16.92
N PRO A 73 13.91 -21.30 17.31
CA PRO A 73 14.61 -20.82 18.49
C PRO A 73 15.02 -19.37 18.32
N GLU A 74 14.80 -18.54 19.34
CA GLU A 74 15.28 -17.16 19.33
C GLU A 74 16.80 -17.12 19.17
N ARG A 75 17.25 -16.38 18.15
CA ARG A 75 18.67 -16.14 17.89
C ARG A 75 18.88 -14.64 17.75
N PRO A 76 20.01 -14.10 18.25
CA PRO A 76 20.41 -12.75 17.91
C PRO A 76 20.46 -12.59 16.39
N ILE A 77 19.81 -11.55 15.87
CA ILE A 77 19.82 -11.21 14.46
C ILE A 77 20.66 -9.96 14.21
N THR A 78 21.35 -9.92 13.08
CA THR A 78 22.06 -8.71 12.67
C THR A 78 21.11 -7.72 12.03
N ARG A 79 21.01 -6.52 12.61
CA ARG A 79 20.23 -5.41 12.03
C ARG A 79 21.14 -4.43 11.30
N ILE A 80 20.83 -4.19 10.03
CA ILE A 80 21.48 -3.23 9.14
C ILE A 80 21.28 -1.81 9.65
N GLY A 81 20.10 -1.51 10.18
CA GLY A 81 19.76 -0.21 10.74
C GLY A 81 19.57 0.90 9.70
N SER A 82 18.89 1.97 10.13
CA SER A 82 18.51 3.09 9.27
C SER A 82 19.71 3.78 8.62
N GLY A 83 19.51 4.28 7.40
CA GLY A 83 20.53 5.03 6.68
C GLY A 83 20.21 5.15 5.18
N PRO A 84 21.15 5.72 4.39
CA PRO A 84 20.99 5.87 2.95
C PRO A 84 20.75 4.56 2.20
N LEU A 85 20.27 4.67 0.97
CA LEU A 85 20.14 3.55 0.03
C LEU A 85 21.48 2.80 -0.13
N LEU A 86 21.48 1.47 0.03
CA LEU A 86 22.63 0.65 -0.36
C LEU A 86 22.38 0.05 -1.75
N LYS A 87 23.42 0.05 -2.58
CA LYS A 87 23.42 -0.46 -3.95
C LYS A 87 24.84 -0.88 -4.35
N ARG A 88 24.99 -1.51 -5.52
CA ARG A 88 26.32 -1.83 -6.08
C ARG A 88 27.26 -0.61 -6.03
N GLY A 89 28.43 -0.79 -5.42
CA GLY A 89 29.43 0.25 -5.18
C GLY A 89 29.32 0.99 -3.84
N SER A 90 28.25 0.80 -3.07
CA SER A 90 28.19 1.28 -1.67
C SER A 90 29.24 0.56 -0.82
N SER A 91 29.77 1.24 0.21
CA SER A 91 30.64 0.61 1.19
C SER A 91 30.44 1.07 2.64
N GLY A 92 31.06 0.37 3.59
CA GLY A 92 31.12 0.67 5.02
C GLY A 92 30.32 -0.29 5.91
N GLU A 93 30.25 0.03 7.19
CA GLU A 93 29.70 -0.83 8.26
C GLU A 93 28.27 -1.36 7.98
N ARG A 94 27.43 -0.56 7.31
CA ARG A 94 26.06 -1.01 6.95
C ARG A 94 26.07 -2.11 5.89
N VAL A 95 27.06 -2.12 5.00
CA VAL A 95 27.24 -3.20 4.03
C VAL A 95 27.76 -4.45 4.74
N GLU A 96 28.67 -4.32 5.70
CA GLU A 96 29.12 -5.46 6.52
C GLU A 96 27.93 -6.11 7.22
N ARG A 97 27.08 -5.32 7.89
CA ARG A 97 25.85 -5.80 8.55
C ARG A 97 24.86 -6.42 7.55
N LEU A 98 24.72 -5.85 6.35
CA LEU A 98 23.90 -6.43 5.28
C LEU A 98 24.42 -7.82 4.88
N THR A 99 25.73 -7.97 4.65
CA THR A 99 26.31 -9.27 4.25
C THR A 99 26.17 -10.32 5.35
N GLN A 100 26.38 -9.93 6.61
CA GLN A 100 26.15 -10.80 7.76
C GLN A 100 24.68 -11.22 7.83
N ARG A 101 23.74 -10.29 7.66
CA ARG A 101 22.31 -10.61 7.68
C ARG A 101 21.89 -11.52 6.53
N LEU A 102 22.39 -11.29 5.31
CA LEU A 102 22.14 -12.17 4.17
C LEU A 102 22.70 -13.58 4.39
N ALA A 103 23.86 -13.70 5.05
CA ALA A 103 24.42 -14.99 5.42
C ALA A 103 23.59 -15.71 6.51
N GLU A 104 23.12 -14.99 7.53
CA GLU A 104 22.19 -15.52 8.55
C GLU A 104 20.89 -16.07 7.92
N LEU A 105 20.43 -15.41 6.85
CA LEU A 105 19.24 -15.80 6.09
C LEU A 105 19.52 -16.84 4.99
N GLY A 106 20.77 -17.28 4.82
CA GLY A 106 21.15 -18.29 3.83
C GLY A 106 21.20 -17.81 2.38
N PHE A 107 21.18 -16.50 2.13
CA PHE A 107 21.36 -15.91 0.78
C PHE A 107 22.83 -15.70 0.42
N LEU A 108 23.74 -15.93 1.38
CA LEU A 108 25.18 -15.79 1.19
C LEU A 108 25.91 -16.92 1.95
N ASP A 109 26.74 -17.69 1.25
CA ASP A 109 27.36 -18.92 1.80
C ASP A 109 28.44 -18.66 2.86
N ARG A 110 29.01 -17.46 2.94
CA ARG A 110 30.06 -17.11 3.91
C ARG A 110 29.88 -15.70 4.43
N LEU A 111 30.19 -15.53 5.73
CA LEU A 111 30.57 -14.23 6.29
C LEU A 111 31.78 -13.73 5.51
N ARG A 112 31.53 -12.92 4.48
CA ARG A 112 32.59 -12.24 3.76
C ARG A 112 33.23 -11.22 4.68
N ARG A 113 34.56 -11.18 4.68
CA ARG A 113 35.31 -10.05 5.23
C ARG A 113 35.37 -8.99 4.14
N GLY A 114 34.74 -7.85 4.38
CA GLY A 114 34.74 -6.72 3.46
C GLY A 114 33.47 -5.90 3.59
N ASP A 115 33.59 -4.63 3.26
CA ASP A 115 32.57 -3.61 3.45
C ASP A 115 32.00 -3.13 2.11
N LEU A 116 32.27 -3.81 0.99
CA LEU A 116 31.86 -3.39 -0.35
C LEU A 116 30.64 -4.17 -0.86
N TYR A 117 29.65 -3.44 -1.37
CA TYR A 117 28.47 -4.00 -2.04
C TYR A 117 28.84 -4.28 -3.50
N ASP A 118 29.28 -5.50 -3.78
CA ASP A 118 29.68 -5.94 -5.11
C ASP A 118 28.58 -6.76 -5.82
N GLU A 119 28.96 -7.48 -6.87
CA GLU A 119 28.05 -8.31 -7.68
C GLU A 119 27.46 -9.50 -6.92
N GLU A 120 28.23 -10.08 -6.01
CA GLU A 120 27.78 -11.21 -5.19
C GLU A 120 26.71 -10.74 -4.20
N VAL A 121 26.95 -9.61 -3.53
CA VAL A 121 25.97 -8.99 -2.63
C VAL A 121 24.72 -8.55 -3.38
N ASP A 122 24.85 -7.96 -4.57
CA ASP A 122 23.71 -7.61 -5.43
C ASP A 122 22.86 -8.83 -5.79
N THR A 123 23.51 -9.95 -6.12
CA THR A 123 22.82 -11.21 -6.44
C THR A 123 22.07 -11.76 -5.22
N ALA A 124 22.71 -11.75 -4.05
CA ALA A 124 22.10 -12.19 -2.79
C ALA A 124 20.91 -11.32 -2.39
N VAL A 125 21.01 -9.99 -2.53
CA VAL A 125 19.90 -9.07 -2.27
C VAL A 125 18.74 -9.31 -3.24
N ARG A 126 19.02 -9.51 -4.53
CA ARG A 126 17.98 -9.83 -5.52
C ARG A 126 17.29 -11.15 -5.20
N ALA A 127 18.04 -12.16 -4.77
CA ALA A 127 17.47 -13.44 -4.34
C ALA A 127 16.57 -13.28 -3.11
N PHE A 128 16.99 -12.48 -2.12
CA PHE A 128 16.15 -12.13 -0.97
C PHE A 128 14.89 -11.36 -1.39
N GLN A 129 15.02 -10.31 -2.21
CA GLN A 129 13.87 -9.55 -2.71
C GLN A 129 12.88 -10.45 -3.45
N PHE A 130 13.38 -11.38 -4.28
CA PHE A 130 12.56 -12.37 -4.96
C PHE A 130 11.84 -13.29 -3.98
N SER A 131 12.53 -13.82 -2.96
CA SER A 131 11.91 -14.69 -1.95
C SER A 131 10.84 -13.97 -1.14
N GLN A 132 11.01 -12.66 -0.91
CA GLN A 132 10.06 -11.81 -0.22
C GLN A 132 8.96 -11.24 -1.15
N ARG A 133 8.95 -11.62 -2.43
CA ARG A 133 8.02 -11.10 -3.47
C ARG A 133 8.03 -9.56 -3.58
N MET A 134 9.19 -8.97 -3.34
CA MET A 134 9.48 -7.56 -3.45
C MET A 134 9.92 -7.24 -4.89
N LYS A 135 10.08 -5.96 -5.20
CA LYS A 135 10.69 -5.54 -6.47
C LYS A 135 12.15 -6.02 -6.52
N VAL A 136 12.50 -6.80 -7.54
CA VAL A 136 13.85 -7.37 -7.69
C VAL A 136 14.75 -6.39 -8.43
N ASP A 137 15.24 -5.37 -7.73
CA ASP A 137 16.08 -4.30 -8.29
C ASP A 137 17.50 -4.26 -7.71
N GLY A 138 17.80 -5.09 -6.70
CA GLY A 138 19.11 -5.14 -6.04
C GLY A 138 19.39 -3.89 -5.19
N LEU A 139 18.36 -3.09 -4.88
CA LEU A 139 18.48 -1.88 -4.08
C LEU A 139 17.98 -2.13 -2.66
N VAL A 140 18.84 -1.91 -1.65
CA VAL A 140 18.42 -1.99 -0.24
C VAL A 140 17.88 -0.63 0.20
N GLY A 141 16.67 -0.33 -0.24
CA GLY A 141 15.87 0.81 0.20
C GLY A 141 15.22 0.59 1.56
N GLY A 142 14.33 1.50 1.96
CA GLY A 142 13.62 1.42 3.24
C GLY A 142 12.83 0.12 3.41
N GLY A 143 12.09 -0.31 2.37
CA GLY A 143 11.29 -1.54 2.40
C GLY A 143 12.14 -2.80 2.52
N THR A 144 13.10 -2.97 1.61
CA THR A 144 14.05 -4.09 1.65
C THR A 144 14.82 -4.15 2.99
N ARG A 145 15.25 -3.00 3.52
CA ARG A 145 15.91 -2.94 4.84
C ARG A 145 14.99 -3.40 5.97
N VAL A 146 13.76 -2.91 6.03
CA VAL A 146 12.80 -3.33 7.08
C VAL A 146 12.53 -4.82 7.01
N ALA A 147 12.42 -5.38 5.80
CA ALA A 147 12.27 -6.83 5.62
C ALA A 147 13.51 -7.61 6.10
N LEU A 148 14.71 -7.12 5.81
CA LEU A 148 15.97 -7.74 6.28
C LEU A 148 16.14 -7.65 7.80
N ASP A 149 15.78 -6.52 8.41
CA ASP A 149 15.95 -6.27 9.85
C ASP A 149 14.93 -7.03 10.73
N ARG A 150 13.93 -7.67 10.12
CA ARG A 150 12.83 -8.37 10.83
C ARG A 150 13.26 -9.77 11.31
N SER A 151 13.00 -10.09 12.58
CA SER A 151 13.16 -11.44 13.13
C SER A 151 11.96 -12.36 12.83
N PRO A 152 12.11 -13.69 12.92
CA PRO A 152 10.99 -14.62 12.84
C PRO A 152 9.88 -14.31 13.86
N GLN A 153 10.24 -13.93 15.09
CA GLN A 153 9.29 -13.59 16.16
C GLN A 153 8.52 -12.29 15.85
N GLU A 154 9.21 -11.27 15.32
CA GLU A 154 8.57 -10.02 14.86
C GLU A 154 7.62 -10.29 13.69
N ALA A 155 8.02 -11.15 12.75
CA ALA A 155 7.18 -11.58 11.64
C ALA A 155 5.93 -12.33 12.14
N ALA A 156 6.07 -13.27 13.08
CA ALA A 156 4.95 -13.99 13.65
C ALA A 156 3.98 -13.05 14.37
N ALA A 157 4.47 -12.15 15.22
CA ALA A 157 3.64 -11.17 15.92
C ALA A 157 2.85 -10.29 14.93
N GLN A 158 3.51 -9.85 13.86
CA GLN A 158 2.88 -9.09 12.77
C GLN A 158 1.74 -9.87 12.08
N MET A 159 1.94 -11.17 11.82
CA MET A 159 0.93 -12.07 11.26
C MET A 159 -0.25 -12.25 12.21
N ARG A 160 0.00 -12.56 13.49
CA ARG A 160 -1.04 -12.74 14.51
C ARG A 160 -1.95 -11.52 14.64
N ARG A 161 -1.37 -10.33 14.68
CA ARG A 161 -2.14 -9.07 14.76
C ARG A 161 -3.02 -8.84 13.54
N SER A 162 -2.48 -9.08 12.35
CA SER A 162 -3.24 -8.94 11.12
C SER A 162 -4.37 -9.97 11.04
N ALA A 163 -4.12 -11.22 11.45
CA ALA A 163 -5.14 -12.26 11.55
C ALA A 163 -6.28 -11.86 12.49
N LEU A 164 -5.95 -11.36 13.70
CA LEU A 164 -6.95 -10.85 14.65
C LEU A 164 -7.78 -9.70 14.06
N SER A 165 -7.13 -8.73 13.42
CA SER A 165 -7.81 -7.60 12.78
C SER A 165 -8.71 -8.02 11.62
N MET A 166 -8.29 -9.01 10.81
CA MET A 166 -9.10 -9.58 9.74
C MET A 166 -10.36 -10.26 10.29
N ARG A 167 -10.25 -11.04 11.38
CA ARG A 167 -11.40 -11.69 12.03
C ARG A 167 -12.38 -10.66 12.59
N ALA A 168 -11.88 -9.61 13.25
CA ALA A 168 -12.73 -8.54 13.76
C ALA A 168 -13.48 -7.80 12.64
N PHE A 169 -12.82 -7.56 11.50
CA PHE A 169 -13.49 -6.97 10.34
C PHE A 169 -14.52 -7.91 9.72
N ARG A 170 -14.19 -9.18 9.52
CA ARG A 170 -15.10 -10.21 8.97
C ARG A 170 -16.47 -10.20 9.64
N ASP A 171 -16.49 -10.10 10.97
CA ASP A 171 -17.73 -10.15 11.76
C ASP A 171 -18.68 -8.97 11.47
N THR A 172 -18.15 -7.88 10.90
CA THR A 172 -18.91 -6.65 10.58
C THR A 172 -18.85 -6.29 9.09
N ALA A 173 -18.18 -7.10 8.25
CA ALA A 173 -17.88 -6.76 6.86
C ALA A 173 -19.16 -6.74 6.01
N PRO A 174 -19.54 -5.61 5.39
CA PRO A 174 -20.64 -5.59 4.43
C PRO A 174 -20.33 -6.42 3.19
N ASP A 175 -21.37 -6.92 2.50
CA ASP A 175 -21.21 -7.68 1.25
C ASP A 175 -20.69 -6.79 0.11
N THR A 176 -20.95 -5.48 0.17
CA THR A 176 -20.35 -4.49 -0.72
C THR A 176 -19.57 -3.45 0.09
N VAL A 177 -18.26 -3.38 -0.11
CA VAL A 177 -17.36 -2.47 0.62
C VAL A 177 -16.10 -2.18 -0.20
N ILE A 178 -15.60 -0.95 -0.11
CA ILE A 178 -14.26 -0.60 -0.56
C ILE A 178 -13.30 -0.69 0.63
N LEU A 179 -12.36 -1.62 0.55
CA LEU A 179 -11.33 -1.82 1.55
C LEU A 179 -10.05 -1.11 1.11
N VAL A 180 -9.51 -0.23 1.95
CA VAL A 180 -8.20 0.40 1.75
C VAL A 180 -7.25 -0.12 2.82
N ASN A 181 -6.33 -1.00 2.43
CA ASN A 181 -5.33 -1.54 3.36
C ASN A 181 -4.05 -0.69 3.33
N LEU A 182 -3.85 0.14 4.36
CA LEU A 182 -2.85 1.21 4.37
C LEU A 182 -1.40 0.68 4.29
N PRO A 183 -0.95 -0.33 5.07
CA PRO A 183 0.41 -0.87 4.95
C PRO A 183 0.71 -1.47 3.57
N SER A 184 -0.21 -2.28 3.04
CA SER A 184 -0.04 -2.91 1.72
C SER A 184 -0.22 -1.91 0.56
N GLN A 185 -0.84 -0.76 0.85
CA GLN A 185 -1.12 0.31 -0.12
C GLN A 185 -1.88 -0.24 -1.32
N THR A 186 -2.96 -0.96 -1.00
CA THR A 186 -3.86 -1.64 -1.93
C THR A 186 -5.29 -1.22 -1.62
N THR A 187 -6.11 -1.10 -2.65
CA THR A 187 -7.55 -0.85 -2.54
C THR A 187 -8.31 -1.97 -3.25
N THR A 188 -9.29 -2.55 -2.56
CA THR A 188 -10.13 -3.63 -3.08
C THR A 188 -11.60 -3.21 -2.99
N LEU A 189 -12.33 -3.32 -4.10
CA LEU A 189 -13.78 -3.30 -4.12
C LEU A 189 -14.28 -4.73 -3.97
N VAL A 190 -14.96 -4.98 -2.85
CA VAL A 190 -15.78 -6.17 -2.66
C VAL A 190 -17.21 -5.80 -3.05
N ARG A 191 -17.85 -6.65 -3.85
CA ARG A 191 -19.24 -6.48 -4.29
C ARG A 191 -19.96 -7.81 -4.21
N ASP A 192 -21.13 -7.81 -3.58
CA ASP A 192 -21.97 -8.99 -3.40
C ASP A 192 -21.20 -10.17 -2.79
N GLY A 193 -20.24 -9.87 -1.90
CA GLY A 193 -19.36 -10.85 -1.27
C GLY A 193 -18.16 -11.28 -2.11
N GLU A 194 -17.94 -10.75 -3.31
CA GLU A 194 -16.82 -11.16 -4.17
C GLU A 194 -15.82 -10.00 -4.38
N GLU A 195 -14.53 -10.32 -4.53
CA GLU A 195 -13.55 -9.32 -4.96
C GLU A 195 -13.78 -8.93 -6.43
N ALA A 196 -14.37 -7.76 -6.65
CA ALA A 196 -14.69 -7.27 -7.99
C ALA A 196 -13.52 -6.55 -8.66
N LEU A 197 -12.69 -5.85 -7.87
CA LEU A 197 -11.54 -5.09 -8.38
C LEU A 197 -10.51 -4.88 -7.27
N THR A 198 -9.24 -5.17 -7.55
CA THR A 198 -8.11 -4.89 -6.65
C THR A 198 -7.04 -4.11 -7.40
N MET A 199 -6.49 -3.07 -6.78
CA MET A 199 -5.49 -2.18 -7.41
C MET A 199 -4.48 -1.63 -6.41
N ARG A 200 -3.32 -1.15 -6.91
CA ARG A 200 -2.38 -0.39 -6.08
C ARG A 200 -3.00 0.95 -5.69
N SER A 201 -2.66 1.42 -4.49
CA SER A 201 -3.01 2.75 -4.00
C SER A 201 -1.79 3.51 -3.47
N ILE A 202 -1.91 4.83 -3.36
CA ILE A 202 -0.93 5.73 -2.74
C ILE A 202 -1.60 6.36 -1.52
N VAL A 203 -0.93 6.30 -0.37
CA VAL A 203 -1.46 6.80 0.91
C VAL A 203 -0.61 7.97 1.44
N GLY A 204 -1.04 8.56 2.55
CA GLY A 204 -0.35 9.64 3.24
C GLY A 204 1.09 9.28 3.58
N ARG A 205 1.97 10.27 3.60
CA ARG A 205 3.32 10.12 4.16
C ARG A 205 3.28 10.09 5.69
N PRO A 206 4.31 9.60 6.40
CA PRO A 206 4.31 9.52 7.86
C PRO A 206 4.05 10.87 8.57
N SER A 207 4.49 12.00 8.01
CA SER A 207 4.20 13.32 8.60
C SER A 207 2.78 13.83 8.36
N ARG A 208 1.99 13.17 7.51
CA ARG A 208 0.60 13.51 7.15
C ARG A 208 -0.15 12.21 6.80
N GLU A 209 -0.30 11.37 7.83
CA GLU A 209 -0.81 10.01 7.70
C GLU A 209 -2.23 9.98 7.13
N THR A 210 -2.55 8.90 6.43
CA THR A 210 -3.93 8.57 6.12
C THR A 210 -4.57 7.96 7.38
N PRO A 211 -5.62 8.57 7.95
CA PRO A 211 -6.25 8.04 9.16
C PRO A 211 -7.00 6.73 8.88
N LEU A 212 -7.15 5.89 9.90
CA LEU A 212 -8.10 4.79 9.90
C LEU A 212 -9.52 5.33 10.02
N LEU A 213 -10.38 4.97 9.07
CA LEU A 213 -11.72 5.50 8.89
C LEU A 213 -12.71 4.38 8.55
N GLN A 214 -13.94 4.58 9.02
CA GLN A 214 -15.14 3.94 8.51
C GLN A 214 -16.04 5.04 7.98
N ASP A 215 -16.40 4.94 6.71
CA ASP A 215 -17.15 5.99 6.03
C ASP A 215 -17.88 5.36 4.83
N GLN A 216 -18.40 6.18 3.93
CA GLN A 216 -19.09 5.76 2.73
C GLN A 216 -18.86 6.77 1.60
N ILE A 217 -18.70 6.27 0.37
CA ILE A 217 -18.70 7.10 -0.83
C ILE A 217 -20.15 7.40 -1.21
N THR A 218 -20.45 8.69 -1.41
CA THR A 218 -21.80 9.16 -1.77
C THR A 218 -21.87 9.69 -3.19
N HIS A 219 -20.74 10.14 -3.75
CA HIS A 219 -20.67 10.71 -5.09
C HIS A 219 -19.37 10.33 -5.80
N VAL A 220 -19.48 10.14 -7.10
CA VAL A 220 -18.33 10.13 -8.02
C VAL A 220 -18.35 11.45 -8.78
N ILE A 221 -17.20 12.12 -8.83
CA ILE A 221 -17.02 13.36 -9.57
C ILE A 221 -16.06 13.08 -10.71
N VAL A 222 -16.57 13.19 -11.94
CA VAL A 222 -15.78 13.13 -13.18
C VAL A 222 -15.27 14.54 -13.46
N ASN A 223 -14.02 14.67 -13.90
CA ASN A 223 -13.36 15.96 -14.12
C ASN A 223 -13.40 16.88 -12.88
N PRO A 224 -12.96 16.42 -11.69
CA PRO A 224 -13.07 17.22 -10.47
C PRO A 224 -12.20 18.48 -10.57
N THR A 225 -12.64 19.57 -9.93
CA THR A 225 -11.71 20.62 -9.49
C THR A 225 -10.94 20.14 -8.26
N TRP A 226 -9.75 20.70 -8.04
CA TRP A 226 -8.99 20.46 -6.82
C TRP A 226 -8.85 21.75 -6.01
N THR A 227 -9.60 21.85 -4.92
CA THR A 227 -9.37 22.88 -3.91
C THR A 227 -8.26 22.40 -2.98
N VAL A 228 -7.16 23.15 -2.91
CA VAL A 228 -5.99 22.80 -2.08
C VAL A 228 -6.40 22.74 -0.61
N PRO A 229 -6.22 21.60 0.09
CA PRO A 229 -6.58 21.46 1.50
C PRO A 229 -5.78 22.40 2.41
N PRO A 230 -6.32 22.81 3.58
CA PRO A 230 -5.65 23.76 4.49
C PRO A 230 -4.21 23.38 4.85
N THR A 231 -3.94 22.10 5.13
CA THR A 231 -2.58 21.62 5.46
C THR A 231 -1.62 21.79 4.30
N VAL A 232 -2.02 21.38 3.09
CA VAL A 232 -1.21 21.53 1.86
C VAL A 232 -1.00 23.02 1.53
N LEU A 233 -2.03 23.84 1.72
CA LEU A 233 -1.94 25.29 1.55
C LEU A 233 -0.91 25.89 2.51
N LYS A 234 -1.03 25.60 3.81
CA LYS A 234 -0.16 26.16 4.86
C LYS A 234 1.29 25.73 4.70
N GLU A 235 1.53 24.44 4.45
CA GLU A 235 2.86 23.85 4.54
C GLU A 235 3.59 23.79 3.19
N ASP A 236 2.87 23.72 2.06
CA ASP A 236 3.52 23.56 0.74
C ASP A 236 3.30 24.78 -0.16
N LYS A 237 2.06 25.27 -0.29
CA LYS A 237 1.72 26.25 -1.34
C LYS A 237 1.91 27.71 -0.94
N LEU A 238 1.56 28.08 0.29
CA LEU A 238 1.77 29.45 0.78
C LEU A 238 3.25 29.79 0.93
N PRO A 239 4.15 28.90 1.38
CA PRO A 239 5.59 29.14 1.33
C PRO A 239 6.09 29.40 -0.10
N LEU A 240 5.55 28.69 -1.10
CA LEU A 240 5.90 28.90 -2.51
C LEU A 240 5.39 30.24 -3.04
N LEU A 241 4.16 30.64 -2.68
CA LEU A 241 3.62 31.97 -2.99
C LEU A 241 4.48 33.09 -2.38
N ARG A 242 4.91 32.94 -1.13
CA ARG A 242 5.81 33.89 -0.46
C ARG A 242 7.18 33.99 -1.12
N ALA A 243 7.74 32.85 -1.53
CA ALA A 243 9.08 32.80 -2.10
C ALA A 243 9.13 33.18 -3.58
N LYS A 244 8.09 32.87 -4.36
CA LYS A 244 8.13 32.94 -5.82
C LYS A 244 6.91 33.62 -6.47
N GLY A 245 5.93 34.07 -5.69
CA GLY A 245 4.71 34.67 -6.22
C GLY A 245 3.85 33.72 -7.05
N THR A 246 3.98 32.40 -6.88
CA THR A 246 3.21 31.40 -7.63
C THR A 246 2.81 30.20 -6.76
N PRO A 247 1.63 29.60 -6.96
CA PRO A 247 1.23 28.39 -6.24
C PRO A 247 1.92 27.12 -6.78
N GLY A 248 2.61 27.20 -7.93
CA GLY A 248 3.24 26.03 -8.56
C GLY A 248 2.24 24.93 -8.93
N ILE A 249 1.02 25.32 -9.32
CA ILE A 249 -0.05 24.43 -9.77
C ILE A 249 -0.54 24.99 -11.11
N ALA A 250 -0.46 24.19 -12.17
CA ALA A 250 -0.94 24.58 -13.49
C ALA A 250 -2.47 24.71 -13.51
N ASN A 251 -2.98 25.71 -14.24
CA ASN A 251 -4.41 26.03 -14.38
C ASN A 251 -5.13 26.16 -13.04
N ALA A 252 -4.49 26.82 -12.07
CA ALA A 252 -5.09 27.16 -10.80
C ALA A 252 -5.55 28.61 -10.77
N VAL A 253 -6.72 28.83 -10.19
CA VAL A 253 -7.20 30.16 -9.81
C VAL A 253 -6.88 30.36 -8.32
N VAL A 254 -6.18 31.44 -8.01
CA VAL A 254 -5.86 31.84 -6.63
C VAL A 254 -6.84 32.92 -6.21
N TYR A 255 -7.42 32.74 -5.02
CA TYR A 255 -8.34 33.67 -4.40
C TYR A 255 -7.72 34.24 -3.14
N LEU A 256 -7.89 35.54 -2.92
CA LEU A 256 -7.59 36.26 -1.69
C LEU A 256 -8.88 36.93 -1.21
N ASP A 257 -9.32 36.62 0.02
CA ASP A 257 -10.58 37.10 0.60
C ASP A 257 -11.81 36.88 -0.28
N GLY A 258 -11.81 35.76 -1.01
CA GLY A 258 -12.91 35.37 -1.89
C GLY A 258 -12.84 35.94 -3.31
N ALA A 259 -11.97 36.91 -3.59
CA ALA A 259 -11.78 37.47 -4.93
C ALA A 259 -10.60 36.79 -5.66
N PRO A 260 -10.71 36.48 -6.97
CA PRO A 260 -9.59 35.99 -7.75
C PRO A 260 -8.49 37.05 -7.86
N VAL A 261 -7.23 36.64 -7.73
CA VAL A 261 -6.06 37.52 -7.79
C VAL A 261 -4.97 36.94 -8.69
N GLU A 262 -4.20 37.81 -9.34
CA GLU A 262 -2.97 37.41 -10.02
C GLU A 262 -1.86 37.19 -8.98
N PRO A 263 -1.34 35.97 -8.81
CA PRO A 263 -0.44 35.68 -7.69
C PRO A 263 0.88 36.46 -7.71
N GLY A 264 1.38 36.80 -8.90
CA GLY A 264 2.67 37.47 -9.07
C GLY A 264 2.71 38.92 -8.59
N VAL A 265 1.55 39.57 -8.40
CA VAL A 265 1.46 40.99 -8.01
C VAL A 265 1.05 41.20 -6.55
N VAL A 266 0.70 40.13 -5.83
CA VAL A 266 0.28 40.18 -4.42
C VAL A 266 1.50 40.09 -3.49
N ASP A 267 1.56 40.94 -2.46
CA ASP A 267 2.53 40.79 -1.38
C ASP A 267 2.08 39.71 -0.37
N TRP A 268 2.65 38.52 -0.50
CA TRP A 268 2.28 37.35 0.30
C TRP A 268 2.91 37.30 1.71
N ARG A 269 3.85 38.21 2.05
CA ARG A 269 4.68 38.12 3.26
C ARG A 269 3.86 37.97 4.55
N ASN A 270 2.78 38.74 4.67
CA ASN A 270 1.92 38.79 5.86
C ASN A 270 0.51 38.22 5.62
N VAL A 271 0.29 37.53 4.50
CA VAL A 271 -1.01 36.92 4.20
C VAL A 271 -1.21 35.67 5.05
N SER A 272 -2.35 35.62 5.74
CA SER A 272 -2.80 34.46 6.52
C SER A 272 -3.35 33.37 5.61
N PRO A 273 -3.05 32.07 5.84
CA PRO A 273 -3.60 30.97 5.04
C PRO A 273 -5.13 30.97 4.95
N ARG A 274 -5.83 31.43 6.00
CA ARG A 274 -7.31 31.44 6.05
C ARG A 274 -7.95 32.35 5.00
N ARG A 275 -7.20 33.34 4.50
CA ARG A 275 -7.66 34.29 3.47
C ARG A 275 -7.43 33.76 2.06
N VAL A 276 -6.68 32.67 1.90
CA VAL A 276 -6.22 32.16 0.61
C VAL A 276 -6.97 30.90 0.26
N ARG A 277 -7.43 30.82 -0.99
CA ARG A 277 -7.99 29.59 -1.55
C ARG A 277 -7.39 29.37 -2.93
N ILE A 278 -6.91 28.16 -3.21
CA ILE A 278 -6.33 27.80 -4.50
C ILE A 278 -7.20 26.69 -5.08
N VAL A 279 -7.73 26.89 -6.28
CA VAL A 279 -8.58 25.91 -6.98
C VAL A 279 -7.97 25.58 -8.33
N GLN A 280 -7.47 24.35 -8.47
CA GLN A 280 -7.07 23.81 -9.76
C GLN A 280 -8.30 23.41 -10.57
N GLN A 281 -8.33 23.87 -11.82
CA GLN A 281 -9.40 23.51 -12.76
C GLN A 281 -9.27 22.06 -13.24
N PRO A 282 -10.32 21.48 -13.82
CA PRO A 282 -10.27 20.12 -14.34
C PRO A 282 -9.27 19.95 -15.49
N GLY A 283 -8.81 18.72 -15.71
CA GLY A 283 -7.96 18.33 -16.84
C GLY A 283 -6.93 17.27 -16.46
N ASP A 284 -6.15 16.80 -17.43
CA ASP A 284 -5.17 15.71 -17.24
C ASP A 284 -4.03 16.06 -16.28
N HIS A 285 -3.76 17.35 -16.11
CA HIS A 285 -2.76 17.89 -15.20
C HIS A 285 -3.31 18.12 -13.78
N ASN A 286 -4.60 17.85 -13.53
CA ASN A 286 -5.22 18.01 -12.22
C ASN A 286 -4.64 17.00 -11.21
N ALA A 287 -4.27 17.45 -10.02
CA ALA A 287 -3.65 16.61 -8.99
C ALA A 287 -4.55 15.42 -8.55
N LEU A 288 -5.87 15.56 -8.69
CA LEU A 288 -6.85 14.50 -8.43
C LEU A 288 -7.07 13.56 -9.62
N GLY A 289 -6.40 13.81 -10.75
CA GLY A 289 -6.68 13.14 -12.00
C GLY A 289 -8.10 13.46 -12.52
N ARG A 290 -8.73 12.48 -13.16
CA ARG A 290 -10.04 12.64 -13.82
C ARG A 290 -11.23 12.19 -12.96
N TYR A 291 -10.98 11.62 -11.77
CA TYR A 291 -12.01 11.06 -10.90
C TYR A 291 -11.73 11.37 -9.43
N ARG A 292 -12.77 11.76 -8.71
CA ARG A 292 -12.78 11.88 -7.25
C ARG A 292 -13.99 11.14 -6.68
N PHE A 293 -13.75 10.35 -5.64
CA PHE A 293 -14.77 9.57 -4.93
C PHE A 293 -15.00 10.23 -3.57
N ASN A 294 -16.11 10.95 -3.44
CA ASN A 294 -16.39 11.75 -2.27
C ASN A 294 -16.94 10.91 -1.13
N MET A 295 -16.28 11.01 0.01
CA MET A 295 -16.68 10.40 1.28
C MET A 295 -17.34 11.42 2.21
N THR A 296 -17.91 10.98 3.35
CA THR A 296 -18.66 11.87 4.28
C THR A 296 -17.84 12.39 5.47
N ASN A 297 -16.61 11.92 5.66
CA ASN A 297 -15.75 12.28 6.79
C ASN A 297 -15.46 13.79 6.89
N PRO A 298 -15.27 14.31 8.12
CA PRO A 298 -14.92 15.70 8.36
C PRO A 298 -13.46 16.05 8.01
N TYR A 299 -12.64 15.05 7.69
CA TYR A 299 -11.19 15.21 7.52
C TYR A 299 -10.78 15.65 6.10
N ASN A 300 -11.74 15.84 5.19
CA ASN A 300 -11.49 16.09 3.76
C ASN A 300 -10.64 14.99 3.10
N ILE A 301 -10.78 13.74 3.56
CA ILE A 301 -10.14 12.57 2.96
C ILE A 301 -11.08 11.99 1.90
N TYR A 302 -10.52 11.68 0.74
CA TYR A 302 -11.23 11.06 -0.37
C TYR A 302 -10.30 10.11 -1.13
N LEU A 303 -10.91 9.23 -1.92
CA LEU A 303 -10.21 8.44 -2.93
C LEU A 303 -10.23 9.25 -4.25
N HIS A 304 -9.16 9.19 -5.03
CA HIS A 304 -9.09 9.92 -6.30
C HIS A 304 -8.08 9.31 -7.27
N GLY A 305 -8.11 9.72 -8.55
CA GLY A 305 -7.07 9.39 -9.51
C GLY A 305 -5.78 10.18 -9.30
N THR A 306 -4.93 10.29 -10.32
CA THR A 306 -3.72 11.13 -10.22
C THR A 306 -3.22 11.55 -11.59
N ASN A 307 -2.48 12.66 -11.64
CA ASN A 307 -1.66 13.06 -12.77
C ASN A 307 -0.22 12.53 -12.70
N GLU A 308 0.11 11.71 -11.69
CA GLU A 308 1.47 11.18 -11.48
C GLU A 308 1.48 9.63 -11.39
N PRO A 309 1.08 8.90 -12.47
CA PRO A 309 0.93 7.45 -12.44
C PRO A 309 2.25 6.71 -12.11
N ARG A 310 3.40 7.27 -12.50
CA ARG A 310 4.74 6.75 -12.17
C ARG A 310 4.99 6.53 -10.66
N LEU A 311 4.21 7.16 -9.78
CA LEU A 311 4.34 6.98 -8.34
C LEU A 311 3.88 5.60 -7.88
N PHE A 312 3.05 4.90 -8.67
CA PHE A 312 2.63 3.53 -8.36
C PHE A 312 3.79 2.52 -8.51
N ASP A 313 4.84 2.86 -9.27
CA ASP A 313 6.03 2.00 -9.47
C ASP A 313 7.01 2.01 -8.30
N ARG A 314 6.72 2.82 -7.27
CA ARG A 314 7.46 2.80 -6.01
C ARG A 314 7.06 1.59 -5.18
N GLU A 315 8.06 1.02 -4.53
CA GLU A 315 7.87 -0.04 -3.53
C GLU A 315 7.01 0.48 -2.36
N ILE A 316 7.41 1.62 -1.78
CA ILE A 316 6.63 2.34 -0.76
C ILE A 316 6.03 3.61 -1.39
N ARG A 317 4.71 3.68 -1.37
CA ARG A 317 3.82 4.68 -2.00
C ARG A 317 3.18 5.61 -0.94
N THR A 318 3.93 5.99 0.09
CA THR A 318 3.51 6.92 1.15
C THR A 318 3.90 8.36 0.81
N VAL A 319 3.23 8.95 -0.18
CA VAL A 319 3.59 10.28 -0.73
C VAL A 319 2.45 11.30 -0.74
N SER A 320 1.24 10.89 -0.37
CA SER A 320 0.09 11.78 -0.29
C SER A 320 0.12 12.64 0.99
N SER A 321 -0.86 13.54 1.11
CA SER A 321 -1.13 14.33 2.33
C SER A 321 -2.42 13.86 3.00
N GLY A 322 -2.58 12.55 3.15
CA GLY A 322 -3.73 11.89 3.79
C GLY A 322 -4.75 11.26 2.82
N CYS A 323 -5.04 11.88 1.67
CA CYS A 323 -5.96 11.30 0.68
C CYS A 323 -5.37 10.04 0.00
N VAL A 324 -6.24 9.20 -0.57
CA VAL A 324 -5.84 7.94 -1.22
C VAL A 324 -5.89 8.10 -2.74
N ARG A 325 -4.76 7.90 -3.42
CA ARG A 325 -4.75 7.85 -4.90
C ARG A 325 -4.91 6.42 -5.38
N LEU A 326 -5.77 6.22 -6.37
CA LEU A 326 -6.08 4.93 -6.98
C LEU A 326 -5.33 4.78 -8.30
N GLU A 327 -4.71 3.62 -8.51
CA GLU A 327 -4.02 3.28 -9.75
C GLU A 327 -5.00 3.24 -10.92
N ASP A 328 -6.10 2.50 -10.74
CA ASP A 328 -7.18 2.39 -11.73
C ASP A 328 -8.44 3.11 -11.23
N ALA A 329 -8.33 4.44 -11.11
CA ALA A 329 -9.47 5.27 -10.77
C ALA A 329 -10.60 5.19 -11.82
N ARG A 330 -10.29 4.84 -13.07
CA ARG A 330 -11.32 4.68 -14.11
C ARG A 330 -12.12 3.41 -13.87
N GLY A 331 -11.47 2.26 -13.66
CA GLY A 331 -12.14 1.01 -13.35
C GLY A 331 -12.99 1.09 -12.07
N MET A 332 -12.50 1.79 -11.04
CA MET A 332 -13.31 2.08 -9.85
C MET A 332 -14.56 2.92 -10.18
N ALA A 333 -14.43 3.97 -11.00
CA ALA A 333 -15.58 4.78 -11.40
C ALA A 333 -16.58 3.98 -12.25
N GLU A 334 -16.12 3.19 -13.20
CA GLU A 334 -16.98 2.32 -14.01
C GLU A 334 -17.71 1.29 -13.14
N ALA A 335 -17.01 0.64 -12.21
CA ALA A 335 -17.62 -0.33 -11.29
C ALA A 335 -18.69 0.30 -10.41
N LEU A 336 -18.44 1.48 -9.82
CA LEU A 336 -19.41 2.17 -8.96
C LEU A 336 -20.59 2.77 -9.72
N LEU A 337 -20.38 3.25 -10.95
CA LEU A 337 -21.42 3.93 -11.73
C LEU A 337 -22.26 2.98 -12.59
N ALA A 338 -21.85 1.72 -12.75
CA ALA A 338 -22.64 0.70 -13.42
C ALA A 338 -24.01 0.50 -12.73
N THR A 339 -24.07 0.57 -11.40
CA THR A 339 -25.33 0.46 -10.62
C THR A 339 -26.26 1.67 -10.84
N GLU A 340 -25.71 2.79 -11.31
CA GLU A 340 -26.42 4.01 -11.65
C GLU A 340 -26.82 4.08 -13.14
N HIS A 341 -26.71 2.95 -13.86
CA HIS A 341 -26.98 2.84 -15.30
C HIS A 341 -26.17 3.83 -16.15
N VAL A 342 -24.96 4.18 -15.69
CA VAL A 342 -24.01 4.99 -16.46
C VAL A 342 -23.16 4.05 -17.30
N SER A 343 -23.39 4.04 -18.61
CA SER A 343 -22.55 3.28 -19.53
C SER A 343 -21.16 3.92 -19.68
N THR A 344 -20.17 3.12 -20.09
CA THR A 344 -18.82 3.59 -20.44
C THR A 344 -18.87 4.72 -21.47
N ALA A 345 -19.69 4.59 -22.51
CA ALA A 345 -19.89 5.65 -23.51
C ALA A 345 -20.47 6.95 -22.93
N ARG A 346 -21.33 6.86 -21.90
CA ARG A 346 -21.80 8.05 -21.18
C ARG A 346 -20.66 8.66 -20.36
N LEU A 347 -19.85 7.83 -19.71
CA LEU A 347 -18.69 8.28 -18.94
C LEU A 347 -17.66 9.01 -19.81
N ASP A 348 -17.37 8.49 -21.00
CA ASP A 348 -16.47 9.12 -21.98
C ASP A 348 -17.00 10.50 -22.39
N ARG A 349 -18.30 10.62 -22.71
CA ARG A 349 -18.92 11.93 -22.99
C ARG A 349 -18.83 12.91 -21.82
N MET A 350 -18.83 12.42 -20.58
CA MET A 350 -18.68 13.27 -19.40
C MET A 350 -17.23 13.76 -19.26
N LEU A 351 -16.25 12.91 -19.58
CA LEU A 351 -14.84 13.29 -19.63
C LEU A 351 -14.58 14.38 -20.68
N ASP A 352 -15.24 14.31 -21.84
CA ASP A 352 -15.07 15.26 -22.94
C ASP A 352 -15.52 16.70 -22.59
N ARG A 353 -16.44 16.86 -21.63
CA ARG A 353 -16.95 18.19 -21.26
C ARG A 353 -15.92 19.07 -20.54
N GLN A 354 -14.82 18.51 -20.04
CA GLN A 354 -13.75 19.21 -19.29
C GLN A 354 -14.22 20.08 -18.10
N GLU A 355 -15.46 19.89 -17.64
CA GLU A 355 -16.06 20.53 -16.45
C GLU A 355 -16.48 19.45 -15.43
N PRO A 356 -16.58 19.78 -14.13
CA PRO A 356 -16.95 18.80 -13.12
C PRO A 356 -18.35 18.25 -13.35
N GLN A 357 -18.48 16.93 -13.40
CA GLN A 357 -19.76 16.25 -13.47
C GLN A 357 -19.95 15.41 -12.22
N TRP A 358 -21.04 15.67 -11.49
CA TRP A 358 -21.33 15.03 -10.22
C TRP A 358 -22.37 13.94 -10.43
N ILE A 359 -22.04 12.71 -10.03
CA ILE A 359 -22.98 11.60 -10.01
C ILE A 359 -23.16 11.17 -8.55
N LYS A 360 -24.38 11.30 -8.05
CA LYS A 360 -24.77 10.77 -6.74
C LYS A 360 -25.02 9.27 -6.88
N LEU A 361 -24.49 8.49 -5.94
CA LEU A 361 -24.82 7.07 -5.83
C LEU A 361 -26.19 6.91 -5.17
N SER A 362 -27.04 6.06 -5.74
CA SER A 362 -28.35 5.72 -5.20
C SER A 362 -28.23 5.06 -3.83
N GLN A 363 -27.22 4.20 -3.67
CA GLN A 363 -26.79 3.61 -2.41
C GLN A 363 -25.36 4.04 -2.10
N PRO A 364 -25.09 4.72 -0.96
CA PRO A 364 -23.73 4.98 -0.53
C PRO A 364 -22.94 3.68 -0.39
N VAL A 365 -21.70 3.66 -0.89
CA VAL A 365 -20.85 2.47 -0.82
C VAL A 365 -19.92 2.57 0.39
N PRO A 366 -20.01 1.65 1.36
CA PRO A 366 -19.14 1.64 2.52
C PRO A 366 -17.66 1.62 2.14
N VAL A 367 -16.84 2.36 2.89
CA VAL A 367 -15.39 2.36 2.76
C VAL A 367 -14.78 2.10 4.12
N ARG A 368 -13.86 1.13 4.18
CA ARG A 368 -13.14 0.77 5.39
C ARG A 368 -11.64 0.89 5.15
N PHE A 369 -10.97 1.65 6.00
CA PHE A 369 -9.52 1.75 6.01
C PHE A 369 -9.02 0.81 7.09
N VAL A 370 -8.15 -0.13 6.71
CA VAL A 370 -7.59 -1.14 7.61
C VAL A 370 -6.07 -1.04 7.66
N TYR A 371 -5.49 -1.59 8.72
CA TYR A 371 -4.05 -1.59 8.95
C TYR A 371 -3.53 -3.02 9.07
N TRP A 372 -3.57 -3.79 7.97
CA TRP A 372 -3.05 -5.15 7.96
C TRP A 372 -1.63 -5.15 7.42
N THR A 373 -0.69 -5.33 8.34
CA THR A 373 0.74 -5.40 8.03
C THR A 373 1.13 -6.78 7.51
N ALA A 374 0.30 -7.81 7.65
CA ALA A 374 0.46 -9.09 6.97
C ALA A 374 -0.80 -9.40 6.14
N THR A 375 -0.61 -9.89 4.91
CA THR A 375 -1.69 -10.28 4.00
C THR A 375 -1.40 -11.62 3.35
N VAL A 376 -2.41 -12.22 2.72
CA VAL A 376 -2.24 -13.39 1.85
C VAL A 376 -2.51 -12.94 0.41
N ASP A 377 -1.71 -13.38 -0.55
CA ASP A 377 -1.89 -13.04 -1.96
C ASP A 377 -2.69 -14.08 -2.74
N ASP A 378 -2.93 -13.79 -4.02
CA ASP A 378 -3.65 -14.62 -5.00
C ASP A 378 -3.07 -16.03 -5.20
N ARG A 379 -1.82 -16.27 -4.77
CA ARG A 379 -1.16 -17.58 -4.80
C ARG A 379 -1.05 -18.17 -3.41
N ASP A 380 -1.93 -17.76 -2.50
CA ASP A 380 -2.01 -18.31 -1.15
C ASP A 380 -0.73 -18.10 -0.32
N ALA A 381 0.09 -17.09 -0.67
CA ALA A 381 1.34 -16.82 0.02
C ALA A 381 1.22 -15.64 0.98
N VAL A 382 1.82 -15.78 2.16
CA VAL A 382 1.91 -14.71 3.15
C VAL A 382 2.86 -13.61 2.66
N ARG A 383 2.42 -12.36 2.77
CA ARG A 383 3.23 -11.16 2.51
C ARG A 383 3.26 -10.28 3.75
N LEU A 384 4.46 -9.84 4.11
CA LEU A 384 4.67 -8.91 5.21
C LEU A 384 5.01 -7.52 4.67
N HIS A 385 4.22 -6.55 5.05
CA HIS A 385 4.37 -5.14 4.68
C HIS A 385 5.14 -4.39 5.77
N PRO A 386 5.89 -3.33 5.41
CA PRO A 386 6.45 -2.45 6.43
C PRO A 386 5.34 -1.78 7.23
N ASP A 387 5.59 -1.55 8.52
CA ASP A 387 4.78 -0.62 9.30
C ASP A 387 5.11 0.80 8.84
N ILE A 388 4.20 1.42 8.09
CA ILE A 388 4.47 2.68 7.40
C ILE A 388 4.22 3.92 8.26
N TYR A 389 3.52 3.77 9.38
CA TYR A 389 3.13 4.83 10.32
C TYR A 389 3.55 4.54 11.76
N ASP A 390 4.31 3.47 12.00
CA ASP A 390 4.75 3.05 13.34
C ASP A 390 3.57 3.00 14.34
N LEU A 391 2.39 2.53 13.89
CA LEU A 391 1.20 2.53 14.72
C LEU A 391 1.37 1.52 15.84
N ASN A 392 1.53 2.02 17.06
CA ASN A 392 1.68 1.21 18.27
C ASN A 392 0.56 0.16 18.36
N GLU A 393 1.02 -1.07 18.56
CA GLU A 393 0.30 -2.33 18.35
C GLU A 393 -0.97 -2.51 19.22
N ASP A 394 -1.13 -1.72 20.29
CA ASP A 394 -2.29 -1.73 21.20
C ASP A 394 -3.39 -0.70 20.85
N THR A 395 -3.12 0.20 19.89
CA THR A 395 -3.96 1.38 19.62
C THR A 395 -4.67 1.37 18.28
N VAL A 396 -4.61 0.27 17.52
CA VAL A 396 -5.44 0.09 16.32
C VAL A 396 -6.80 -0.44 16.78
N PRO A 397 -7.83 0.40 16.93
CA PRO A 397 -9.11 -0.10 17.37
C PRO A 397 -9.66 -1.06 16.31
N ALA A 398 -10.22 -2.19 16.76
CA ALA A 398 -10.90 -3.17 15.91
C ALA A 398 -12.01 -2.52 15.06
N ALA A 399 -12.49 -1.34 15.47
CA ALA A 399 -13.35 -0.46 14.70
C ALA A 399 -12.85 0.98 14.66
N ALA A 400 -12.77 1.58 13.47
CA ALA A 400 -12.66 3.03 13.36
C ALA A 400 -13.88 3.67 14.04
N PRO A 401 -13.70 4.80 14.77
CA PRO A 401 -14.80 5.45 15.47
C PRO A 401 -15.95 5.81 14.51
N ASP A 402 -17.18 5.63 14.97
CA ASP A 402 -18.40 5.93 14.24
C ASP A 402 -18.47 7.44 13.91
N PRO A 403 -18.55 7.84 12.63
CA PRO A 403 -18.61 9.25 12.26
C PRO A 403 -19.88 9.97 12.71
N THR A 404 -20.89 9.27 13.27
CA THR A 404 -22.14 9.91 13.73
C THR A 404 -22.07 10.54 15.12
N GLY A 405 -20.89 10.60 15.76
CA GLY A 405 -20.72 11.39 16.98
C GLY A 405 -20.95 12.89 16.70
N PRO A 406 -21.69 13.62 17.57
CA PRO A 406 -22.02 15.02 17.32
C PRO A 406 -20.74 15.85 17.38
N THR A 407 -20.20 16.20 16.21
CA THR A 407 -19.14 17.19 16.09
C THR A 407 -19.65 18.32 15.21
N SER A 408 -19.65 19.51 15.80
CA SER A 408 -19.98 20.78 15.17
C SER A 408 -18.94 21.11 14.09
N ALA A 409 -19.09 20.51 12.92
CA ALA A 409 -18.46 20.97 11.70
C ALA A 409 -19.51 21.77 10.92
N ASP A 410 -19.24 23.05 10.71
CA ASP A 410 -20.10 23.92 9.90
C ASP A 410 -20.37 23.24 8.54
N PRO A 411 -21.63 23.20 8.08
CA PRO A 411 -21.93 22.65 6.78
C PRO A 411 -21.18 23.44 5.71
N MET A 412 -20.53 22.70 4.79
CA MET A 412 -20.05 23.22 3.51
C MET A 412 -21.14 24.14 2.91
N PRO A 413 -20.84 25.40 2.56
CA PRO A 413 -21.80 26.21 1.82
C PRO A 413 -22.15 25.50 0.51
N PRO A 414 -23.42 25.55 0.06
CA PRO A 414 -23.82 24.91 -1.17
C PRO A 414 -22.91 25.39 -2.30
N ALA A 415 -22.53 24.48 -3.20
CA ALA A 415 -21.91 24.84 -4.46
C ALA A 415 -22.84 25.83 -5.15
N GLN A 416 -22.49 27.12 -5.10
CA GLN A 416 -23.16 28.12 -5.89
C GLN A 416 -22.90 27.73 -7.34
N ARG A 417 -23.97 27.30 -8.00
CA ARG A 417 -24.03 27.25 -9.46
C ARG A 417 -23.65 28.65 -9.94
N ALA A 418 -22.59 28.74 -10.73
CA ALA A 418 -22.41 29.89 -11.61
C ALA A 418 -23.52 29.85 -12.67
#